data_AF-A0A356X0M0-F1
#
_entry.id   AF-A0A356X0M0-F1
#
_cell.length_a   1.000
_cell.length_b   1.000
_cell.length_c   1.000
_cell.angle_alpha   90.00
_cell.angle_beta   90.00
_cell.angle_gamma   90.00
#
_symmetry.space_group_name_H-M   'P 1'
#
loop_
_entity.id
_entity.type
_entity.pdbx_description
1 polymer ?
#
loop_
_entity_poly.entity_id
_entity_poly.type
_entity_poly.pdbx_seq_one_letter_code
_entity_poly.pdbx_strand_id
1 'polypeptide(L)' 'MSIDSDDRGIILQKMAESAQTMQPLNLGWHVLHPQKGKVLVDCKAMPEADSEAEWYGMAIFKISPT' A
#
# COMPACT_ATOMS: atom_id res chain seq x y z
N MET A 1 -8.72 -0.36 12.14
CA MET A 1 -8.93 -0.49 10.68
C MET A 1 -8.40 -1.83 10.27
N SER A 2 -9.11 -2.59 9.44
CA SER A 2 -8.60 -3.83 8.85
C SER A 2 -8.62 -3.71 7.33
N ILE A 3 -7.65 -4.32 6.66
CA ILE A 3 -7.64 -4.45 5.20
C ILE A 3 -8.82 -5.36 4.78
N ASP A 4 -9.53 -4.98 3.73
CA ASP A 4 -10.55 -5.84 3.13
C ASP A 4 -9.92 -7.14 2.58
N SER A 5 -10.56 -8.28 2.83
CA SER A 5 -10.00 -9.58 2.45
C SER A 5 -9.73 -9.71 0.96
N ASP A 6 -10.55 -9.04 0.14
CA ASP A 6 -10.46 -9.11 -1.32
C ASP A 6 -9.23 -8.37 -1.85
N ASP A 7 -8.79 -7.32 -1.15
CA ASP A 7 -7.67 -6.48 -1.55
C ASP A 7 -6.32 -7.06 -1.11
N ARG A 8 -6.30 -7.98 -0.13
CA ARG A 8 -5.07 -8.50 0.48
C ARG A 8 -4.12 -9.15 -0.54
N GLY A 9 -4.65 -9.92 -1.47
CA GLY A 9 -3.84 -10.61 -2.49
C GLY A 9 -3.13 -9.62 -3.42
N ILE A 10 -3.88 -8.63 -3.90
CA ILE A 10 -3.37 -7.60 -4.82
C ILE A 10 -2.32 -6.72 -4.11
N ILE A 11 -2.56 -6.36 -2.84
CA ILE A 11 -1.59 -5.60 -2.03
C ILE A 11 -0.25 -6.33 -1.94
N LEU A 12 -0.27 -7.60 -1.53
CA LEU A 12 0.95 -8.39 -1.36
C LEU A 12 1.70 -8.57 -2.69
N GLN A 13 0.97 -8.82 -3.78
CA GLN A 13 1.57 -8.93 -5.10
C GLN A 13 2.25 -7.62 -5.52
N LYS A 14 1.57 -6.47 -5.37
CA LYS A 14 2.10 -5.17 -5.79
C LYS A 14 3.29 -4.72 -4.94
N MET A 15 3.28 -5.03 -3.64
CA MET A 15 4.43 -4.80 -2.77
C MET A 15 5.62 -5.66 -3.19
N ALA A 16 5.41 -6.94 -3.51
CA ALA A 16 6.47 -7.82 -3.99
C ALA A 16 7.05 -7.34 -5.34
N GLU A 17 6.19 -6.93 -6.28
CA GLU A 17 6.60 -6.34 -7.56
C GLU A 17 7.45 -5.07 -7.35
N SER A 18 7.01 -4.16 -6.48
CA SER A 18 7.76 -2.93 -6.16
C SER A 18 9.11 -3.23 -5.51
N ALA A 19 9.17 -4.22 -4.61
CA ALA A 19 10.40 -4.63 -3.95
C ALA A 19 11.41 -5.27 -4.91
N GLN A 20 10.95 -6.08 -5.85
CA GLN A 20 11.82 -6.74 -6.83
C GLN A 20 12.33 -5.77 -7.90
N THR A 21 11.52 -4.79 -8.28
CA THR A 21 11.82 -3.91 -9.43
C THR A 21 12.37 -2.55 -9.02
N MET A 22 12.34 -2.22 -7.73
CA MET A 22 12.62 -0.87 -7.21
C MET A 22 11.79 0.23 -7.89
N GLN A 23 10.60 -0.13 -8.37
CA GLN A 23 9.67 0.83 -8.98
C GLN A 23 8.68 1.36 -7.94
N PRO A 24 8.17 2.60 -8.14
CA PRO A 24 7.20 3.20 -7.22
C PRO A 24 5.96 2.32 -7.03
N LEU A 25 5.57 2.11 -5.77
CA LEU A 25 4.32 1.45 -5.41
C LEU A 25 3.19 2.48 -5.47
N ASN A 26 2.22 2.25 -6.37
CA ASN A 26 0.98 3.02 -6.42
C ASN A 26 -0.19 2.05 -6.31
N LEU A 27 -0.96 2.15 -5.22
CA LEU A 27 -2.02 1.19 -4.92
C LEU A 27 -3.16 1.85 -4.17
N GLY A 28 -4.40 1.54 -4.57
CA GLY A 28 -5.60 1.83 -3.78
C GLY A 28 -6.16 0.54 -3.20
N TRP A 29 -6.56 0.54 -1.93
CA TRP A 29 -7.27 -0.59 -1.32
C TRP A 29 -8.33 -0.11 -0.32
N HIS A 30 -9.29 -0.98 -0.04
CA HIS A 30 -10.31 -0.71 0.94
C HIS A 30 -9.88 -1.12 2.33
N VAL A 31 -10.21 -0.28 3.30
CA VAL A 31 -10.13 -0.62 4.72
C VAL A 31 -11.48 -0.49 5.38
N LEU A 32 -11.77 -1.39 6.30
CA LEU A 32 -12.93 -1.30 7.16
C LEU A 32 -12.60 -0.37 8.34
N HIS A 33 -13.13 0.84 8.29
CA HIS A 33 -13.03 1.82 9.36
C HIS A 33 -14.14 1.62 10.40
N PRO A 34 -13.82 1.54 11.71
CA PRO A 34 -14.81 1.26 12.75
C PRO A 34 -16.00 2.23 12.79
N GLN A 35 -15.80 3.48 12.38
CA GLN A 35 -16.84 4.53 12.43
C GLN A 35 -17.34 4.98 11.05
N LYS A 36 -16.58 4.73 9.98
CA LYS A 36 -16.86 5.26 8.63
C LYS A 36 -17.27 4.17 7.63
N GLY A 37 -17.28 2.91 8.06
CA GLY A 37 -17.51 1.79 7.16
C GLY A 37 -16.33 1.56 6.23
N LYS A 38 -16.61 1.09 5.01
CA LYS A 38 -15.59 0.83 3.99
C LYS A 38 -15.09 2.16 3.44
N VAL A 39 -13.78 2.41 3.52
CA VAL A 39 -13.14 3.62 2.98
C VAL A 39 -12.00 3.23 2.05
N LEU A 40 -11.73 4.06 1.04
CA LEU A 40 -10.62 3.85 0.11
C LEU A 40 -9.36 4.53 0.65
N VAL A 41 -8.26 3.78 0.65
CA VAL A 41 -6.92 4.26 0.98
C VAL A 41 -6.09 4.23 -0.29
N ASP A 42 -5.64 5.39 -0.73
CA ASP A 42 -4.64 5.54 -1.77
C ASP A 42 -3.24 5.59 -1.14
N CYS A 43 -2.36 4.71 -1.57
CA CYS A 43 -0.97 4.63 -1.16
C CYS A 43 -0.05 4.91 -2.34
N LYS A 44 0.89 5.83 -2.11
CA LYS A 44 2.04 6.03 -2.99
C LYS A 44 3.29 5.87 -2.16
N ALA A 45 4.17 4.94 -2.53
CA ALA A 45 5.46 4.76 -1.89
C ALA A 45 6.57 4.75 -2.94
N MET A 46 7.67 5.43 -2.62
CA MET A 46 8.90 5.37 -3.40
C MET A 46 9.87 4.45 -2.69
N PRO A 47 10.31 3.35 -3.31
CA PRO A 47 11.32 2.50 -2.72
C PRO A 47 12.70 3.13 -2.86
N GLU A 48 13.48 3.02 -1.81
CA GLU A 48 14.87 3.41 -1.73
C GLU A 48 15.68 2.17 -1.36
N ALA A 49 16.82 1.99 -2.02
CA ALA A 49 17.73 0.90 -1.74
C ALA A 49 18.75 1.37 -0.72
N ASP A 50 18.94 0.62 0.36
CA ASP A 50 20.09 0.83 1.23
C ASP A 50 21.27 0.03 0.68
N SER A 51 22.46 0.40 1.13
CA SER A 51 23.70 -0.35 1.03
C SER A 51 23.57 -1.84 1.41
N GLU A 52 22.55 -2.22 2.19
CA GLU A 52 22.26 -3.60 2.59
C GLU A 52 21.11 -4.29 1.81
N ALA A 53 20.66 -3.71 0.69
CA ALA A 53 19.57 -4.25 -0.13
C ALA A 53 18.22 -4.40 0.59
N GLU A 54 18.02 -3.64 1.67
CA GLU A 54 16.71 -3.50 2.29
C GLU A 54 15.82 -2.56 1.48
N TRP A 55 14.58 -2.99 1.24
CA TRP A 55 13.54 -2.17 0.64
C TRP A 55 12.92 -1.28 1.72
N TYR A 56 13.32 0.01 1.74
CA TYR A 56 12.73 1.01 2.62
C TYR A 56 12.13 2.14 1.79
N GLY A 57 11.29 2.99 2.38
CA GLY A 57 10.72 4.10 1.63
C GLY A 57 9.69 4.90 2.39
N MET A 58 9.39 6.09 1.87
CA MET A 58 8.30 6.92 2.37
C MET A 58 6.99 6.54 1.69
N ALA A 59 5.98 6.20 2.49
CA ALA A 59 4.61 5.95 2.02
C ALA A 59 3.69 7.12 2.39
N ILE A 60 2.99 7.65 1.39
CA ILE A 60 1.95 8.67 1.56
C ILE A 60 0.59 7.99 1.41
N PHE A 61 -0.24 8.15 2.43
CA PHE A 61 -1.60 7.61 2.47
C PHE A 61 -2.62 8.73 2.38
N LYS A 62 -3.58 8.61 1.46
CA LYS A 62 -4.74 9.48 1.39
C LYS A 62 -6.00 8.65 1.62
N ILE A 63 -6.80 9.07 2.60
CA ILE A 63 -8.10 8.46 2.87
C ILE A 63 -9.15 9.32 2.19
N SER A 64 -9.86 8.73 1.24
CA SER A 64 -10.97 9.37 0.55
C SER A 64 -12.29 8.77 1.07
N PRO A 65 -13.34 9.58 1.33
CA PRO A 65 -14.68 9.04 1.49
C PRO A 65 -15.08 8.35 0.17
N THR A 66 -15.62 7.13 0.28
CA THR A 66 -16.24 6.39 -0.83
C THR A 66 -17.56 7.03 -1.24
#